data_AF-A0A947BAA2-F1
#
_entry.id   AF-A0A947BAA2-F1
#
_cell.length_a   1.000
_cell.length_b   1.000
_cell.length_c   1.000
_cell.angle_alpha   90.00
_cell.angle_beta   90.00
_cell.angle_gamma   90.00
#
_symmetry.space_group_name_H-M   'P 1'
#
loop_
_entity.id
_entity.type
_entity.pdbx_description
1 polymer ?
#
loop_
_entity_poly.entity_id
_entity_poly.type
_entity_poly.pdbx_seq_one_letter_code
_entity_poly.pdbx_strand_id
1 'polypeptide(L)'
;GEQIVFARSFDGRQEQQSYIEILQKLTHPFELHYVPEREAYCRFDDHGDIEDIIRIAEIPFDDLAGLGSGRIVTIKRDILDEYMTMTGQSLVLLFDSTRFDPGNFNGWQEQNIEYHQEHPEIWYHMGDIGRASYLRGFQIIRSALTQKDLLKRHGFSQSDDRQYVTFIAQDWKHEETRKCSCNPKQLGNYFVKSDLPFEISPVFFRPEVLLRYKMDSDKYEIEARSITCRNGWHLETYDVNEAGQVHTYLKYLGYLPYDEQLYWKSFNEAPKSSISKRSLETDFEGNWDFPYYPLESLKQILRELRDAGVSWWKLSDETLMEKVHHPVTTSADEWAREIHSLHKLLVEGFQERSLHQLAKSLDRSIEERWRSIRLLEEALLGLGEAEAKIKEIVQPLLDLTRLRNEFAGHSPGMKAKQIKKDILKEHKTYSAHFSRLCEECDAAVRALRTILSEENLFPWPERSGA
;
A
#
# COMPACT_ATOMS: atom_id res chain seq x y z
N GLY A 1 5.73 -20.23 -33.97
CA GLY A 1 6.06 -20.11 -32.54
C GLY A 1 6.58 -18.72 -32.28
N GLU A 2 6.36 -18.19 -31.08
CA GLU A 2 6.87 -16.88 -30.66
C GLU A 2 8.01 -17.07 -29.67
N GLN A 3 9.09 -16.30 -29.81
CA GLN A 3 10.20 -16.32 -28.86
C GLN A 3 9.78 -15.60 -27.57
N ILE A 4 10.06 -16.21 -26.41
CA ILE A 4 9.66 -15.67 -25.10
C ILE A 4 10.76 -14.87 -24.40
N VAL A 5 12.02 -15.13 -24.71
CA VAL A 5 13.20 -14.49 -24.10
C VAL A 5 14.07 -13.91 -25.20
N PHE A 6 14.36 -12.62 -25.14
CA PHE A 6 15.19 -11.90 -26.11
C PHE A 6 16.45 -11.37 -25.44
N ALA A 7 17.62 -11.70 -25.98
CA ALA A 7 18.85 -10.99 -25.65
C ALA A 7 18.95 -9.77 -26.57
N ARG A 8 18.88 -8.57 -26.00
CA ARG A 8 18.95 -7.29 -26.71
C ARG A 8 20.27 -6.60 -26.44
N SER A 9 20.73 -5.78 -27.38
CA SER A 9 21.78 -4.79 -27.17
C SER A 9 21.22 -3.39 -27.35
N PHE A 10 21.71 -2.45 -26.55
CA PHE A 10 21.50 -1.03 -26.73
C PHE A 10 22.84 -0.36 -27.04
N ASP A 11 23.14 -0.29 -28.33
CA ASP A 11 24.40 0.25 -28.84
C ASP A 11 24.59 1.70 -28.39
N GLY A 12 25.78 2.01 -27.86
CA GLY A 12 26.13 3.34 -27.36
C GLY A 12 25.76 3.62 -25.90
N ARG A 13 25.04 2.72 -25.22
CA ARG A 13 24.84 2.81 -23.76
C ARG A 13 26.17 2.46 -23.05
N GLN A 14 26.54 3.21 -22.00
CA GLN A 14 27.80 2.95 -21.30
C GLN A 14 27.69 1.78 -20.30
N GLU A 15 26.55 1.66 -19.62
CA GLU A 15 26.28 0.59 -18.66
C GLU A 15 25.16 -0.30 -19.17
N GLN A 16 25.21 -1.62 -18.88
CA GLN A 16 24.20 -2.59 -19.34
C GLN A 16 23.94 -2.52 -20.85
N GLN A 17 25.02 -2.63 -21.64
CA GLN A 17 24.95 -2.61 -23.11
C GLN A 17 24.08 -3.73 -23.69
N SER A 18 23.93 -4.84 -22.97
CA SER A 18 22.98 -5.87 -23.31
C SER A 18 22.05 -6.14 -22.15
N TYR A 19 20.81 -6.53 -22.43
CA TYR A 19 19.79 -6.85 -21.43
C TYR A 19 18.87 -7.96 -21.92
N ILE A 20 18.13 -8.57 -20.99
CA ILE A 20 17.11 -9.56 -21.30
C ILE A 20 15.75 -8.86 -21.34
N GLU A 21 15.07 -9.02 -22.47
CA GLU A 21 13.68 -8.62 -22.65
C GLU A 21 12.80 -9.87 -22.69
N ILE A 22 11.68 -9.83 -21.98
CA ILE A 22 10.68 -10.91 -21.99
C ILE A 22 9.50 -10.50 -22.86
N LEU A 23 8.94 -11.46 -23.60
CA LEU A 23 7.76 -11.24 -24.44
C LEU A 23 6.62 -10.61 -23.63
N GLN A 24 6.15 -9.43 -24.06
CA GLN A 24 5.06 -8.71 -23.39
C GLN A 24 3.75 -9.47 -23.32
N LYS A 25 3.47 -10.32 -24.32
CA LYS A 25 2.30 -11.22 -24.28
C LYS A 25 2.35 -12.22 -23.14
N LEU A 26 3.55 -12.55 -22.64
CA LEU A 26 3.73 -13.34 -21.43
C LEU A 26 3.64 -12.43 -20.20
N THR A 27 4.29 -11.27 -20.16
CA THR A 27 4.35 -10.47 -18.92
C THR A 27 3.03 -9.79 -18.55
N HIS A 28 2.28 -9.25 -19.52
CA HIS A 28 1.09 -8.45 -19.23
C HIS A 28 -0.05 -9.23 -18.55
N PRO A 29 -0.44 -10.45 -19.01
CA PRO A 29 -1.52 -11.20 -18.38
C PRO A 29 -1.25 -11.60 -16.93
N PHE A 30 0.03 -11.61 -16.52
CA PHE A 30 0.47 -11.98 -15.18
C PHE A 30 0.93 -10.78 -14.36
N GLU A 31 0.72 -9.55 -14.86
CA GLU A 31 1.10 -8.30 -14.19
C GLU A 31 2.58 -8.28 -13.78
N LEU A 32 3.46 -8.79 -14.65
CA LEU A 32 4.89 -8.88 -14.36
C LEU A 32 5.60 -7.59 -14.73
N HIS A 33 6.28 -6.99 -13.76
CA HIS A 33 7.06 -5.77 -13.91
C HIS A 33 8.54 -6.04 -13.64
N TYR A 34 9.43 -5.53 -14.49
CA TYR A 34 10.86 -5.66 -14.26
C TYR A 34 11.30 -4.75 -13.11
N VAL A 35 11.92 -5.34 -12.09
CA VAL A 35 12.47 -4.66 -10.90
C VAL A 35 14.00 -4.76 -10.96
N PRO A 36 14.71 -3.68 -11.32
CA PRO A 36 16.17 -3.70 -11.52
C PRO A 36 16.95 -4.18 -10.30
N GLU A 37 16.55 -3.78 -9.09
CA GLU A 37 17.21 -4.11 -7.83
C GLU A 37 17.15 -5.61 -7.51
N ARG A 38 16.25 -6.34 -8.17
CA ARG A 38 16.05 -7.78 -8.00
C ARG A 38 16.50 -8.59 -9.22
N GLU A 39 16.90 -7.91 -10.30
CA GLU A 39 17.20 -8.51 -11.60
C GLU A 39 16.11 -9.48 -12.06
N ALA A 40 14.85 -9.10 -11.84
CA ALA A 40 13.73 -10.01 -12.02
C ALA A 40 12.47 -9.30 -12.52
N TYR A 41 11.61 -10.04 -13.23
CA TYR A 41 10.22 -9.66 -13.42
C TYR A 41 9.41 -10.19 -12.24
N CYS A 42 8.77 -9.26 -11.54
CA CYS A 42 8.10 -9.50 -10.27
C CYS A 42 6.62 -9.09 -10.35
N ARG A 43 5.84 -9.59 -9.39
CA ARG A 43 4.49 -9.12 -9.06
C ARG A 43 4.31 -9.11 -7.53
N PHE A 44 3.17 -8.66 -7.04
CA PHE A 44 2.77 -8.92 -5.66
C PHE A 44 2.02 -10.25 -5.56
N ASP A 45 2.28 -11.00 -4.48
CA ASP A 45 1.48 -12.17 -4.13
C ASP A 45 0.20 -11.79 -3.37
N ASP A 46 -0.60 -12.79 -3.00
CA ASP A 46 -1.83 -12.64 -2.20
C ASP A 46 -1.58 -11.97 -0.82
N HIS A 47 -0.33 -11.85 -0.37
CA HIS A 47 0.07 -11.18 0.87
C HIS A 47 0.64 -9.78 0.63
N GLY A 48 0.68 -9.28 -0.61
CA GLY A 48 1.28 -8.00 -0.97
C GLY A 48 2.80 -8.00 -0.92
N ASP A 49 3.43 -9.18 -0.86
CA ASP A 49 4.88 -9.33 -0.86
C ASP A 49 5.39 -9.51 -2.30
N ILE A 50 6.61 -9.01 -2.57
CA ILE A 50 7.18 -9.06 -3.92
C ILE A 50 7.62 -10.50 -4.23
N GLU A 51 7.04 -11.06 -5.29
CA GLU A 51 7.32 -12.39 -5.79
C GLU A 51 8.14 -12.33 -7.09
N ASP A 52 9.33 -12.95 -7.10
CA ASP A 52 10.16 -13.06 -8.30
C ASP A 52 9.66 -14.19 -9.20
N ILE A 53 9.15 -13.85 -10.39
CA ILE A 53 8.59 -14.82 -11.34
C ILE A 53 9.60 -15.21 -12.42
N ILE A 54 10.30 -14.22 -12.97
CA ILE A 54 11.36 -14.43 -13.97
C ILE A 54 12.63 -13.82 -13.43
N ARG A 55 13.63 -14.64 -13.11
CA ARG A 55 14.92 -14.15 -12.61
C ARG A 55 15.97 -14.20 -13.69
N ILE A 56 16.74 -13.13 -13.78
CA ILE A 56 17.89 -12.99 -14.67
C ILE A 56 19.12 -12.97 -13.77
N ALA A 57 20.04 -13.90 -13.96
CA ALA A 57 21.30 -13.95 -13.23
C ALA A 57 22.47 -13.93 -14.21
N GLU A 58 23.49 -13.16 -13.91
CA GLU A 58 24.75 -13.21 -14.64
C GLU A 58 25.65 -14.31 -14.05
N ILE A 59 26.29 -15.09 -14.92
CA ILE A 59 27.33 -16.05 -14.53
C ILE A 59 28.68 -15.34 -14.65
N PRO A 60 29.41 -15.16 -13.54
CA PRO A 60 30.73 -14.52 -13.55
C PRO A 60 31.75 -15.29 -14.39
N PHE A 61 32.76 -14.56 -14.86
CA PHE A 61 33.79 -15.04 -15.79
C PHE A 61 34.61 -16.23 -15.25
N ASP A 62 34.81 -16.29 -13.92
CA ASP A 62 35.71 -17.25 -13.27
C ASP A 62 35.10 -18.65 -13.08
N ASP A 63 33.78 -18.81 -13.22
CA ASP A 63 33.07 -20.07 -12.94
C ASP A 63 32.99 -21.04 -14.13
N LEU A 64 33.30 -20.58 -15.35
CA LEU A 64 33.15 -21.37 -16.59
C LEU A 64 34.48 -21.71 -17.27
N ALA A 65 35.54 -21.99 -16.50
CA ALA A 65 36.82 -22.54 -16.99
C ALA A 65 37.37 -21.84 -18.26
N GLY A 66 37.20 -20.52 -18.37
CA GLY A 66 37.68 -19.71 -19.49
C GLY A 66 36.75 -19.56 -20.70
N LEU A 67 35.49 -19.98 -20.63
CA LEU A 67 34.51 -19.93 -21.74
C LEU A 67 33.68 -18.61 -21.82
N GLY A 68 33.84 -17.68 -20.87
CA GLY A 68 33.22 -16.34 -20.89
C GLY A 68 32.05 -16.14 -19.92
N SER A 69 31.55 -14.91 -19.83
CA SER A 69 30.36 -14.53 -19.03
C SER A 69 29.06 -15.03 -19.69
N GLY A 70 28.12 -15.52 -18.89
CA GLY A 70 26.82 -16.01 -19.36
C GLY A 70 25.63 -15.38 -18.65
N ARG A 71 24.42 -15.65 -19.13
CA ARG A 71 23.17 -15.29 -18.44
C ARG A 71 22.27 -16.50 -18.27
N ILE A 72 21.70 -16.64 -17.09
CA ILE A 72 20.66 -17.61 -16.78
C ILE A 72 19.35 -16.86 -16.63
N VAL A 73 18.34 -17.29 -17.38
CA VAL A 73 16.97 -16.82 -17.21
C VAL A 73 16.15 -17.99 -16.69
N THR A 74 15.59 -17.84 -15.49
CA THR A 74 14.67 -18.82 -14.91
C THR A 74 13.26 -18.25 -14.88
N ILE A 75 12.27 -19.06 -15.22
CA ILE A 75 10.84 -18.69 -15.20
C ILE A 75 10.13 -19.73 -14.34
N LYS A 76 9.27 -19.30 -13.40
CA LYS A 76 8.45 -20.24 -12.63
C LYS A 76 7.54 -21.06 -13.56
N ARG A 77 7.47 -22.36 -13.28
CA ARG A 77 6.85 -23.34 -14.18
C ARG A 77 5.34 -23.16 -14.31
N ASP A 78 4.68 -22.86 -13.20
CA ASP A 78 3.23 -22.60 -13.12
C ASP A 78 2.78 -21.48 -14.06
N ILE A 79 3.55 -20.40 -14.16
CA ILE A 79 3.29 -19.28 -15.09
C ILE A 79 3.39 -19.72 -16.55
N LEU A 80 4.40 -20.52 -16.89
CA LEU A 80 4.53 -21.08 -18.26
C LEU A 80 3.40 -22.06 -18.58
N ASP A 81 3.03 -22.93 -17.64
CA ASP A 81 1.92 -23.86 -17.80
C ASP A 81 0.60 -23.11 -18.03
N GLU A 82 0.34 -22.07 -17.25
CA GLU A 82 -0.84 -21.24 -17.40
C GLU A 82 -0.85 -20.51 -18.74
N TYR A 83 0.26 -19.90 -19.14
CA TYR A 83 0.39 -19.24 -20.44
C TYR A 83 0.14 -20.20 -21.62
N MET A 84 0.77 -21.37 -21.59
CA MET A 84 0.59 -22.42 -22.61
C MET A 84 -0.86 -22.88 -22.68
N THR A 85 -1.51 -23.08 -21.54
CA THR A 85 -2.92 -23.52 -21.49
C THR A 85 -3.88 -22.44 -21.97
N MET A 86 -3.65 -21.16 -21.60
CA MET A 86 -4.45 -20.03 -22.07
C MET A 86 -4.36 -19.86 -23.58
N THR A 87 -3.17 -20.03 -24.15
CA THR A 87 -2.90 -19.80 -25.58
C THR A 87 -3.09 -21.04 -26.45
N GLY A 88 -3.28 -22.22 -25.85
CA GLY A 88 -3.34 -23.50 -26.57
C GLY A 88 -2.00 -23.87 -27.23
N GLN A 89 -0.88 -23.40 -26.67
CA GLN A 89 0.46 -23.58 -27.22
C GLN A 89 1.28 -24.60 -26.42
N SER A 90 2.42 -25.01 -26.97
CA SER A 90 3.45 -25.77 -26.26
C SER A 90 4.78 -25.02 -26.36
N LEU A 91 5.60 -25.14 -25.33
CA LEU A 91 6.91 -24.52 -25.28
C LEU A 91 7.90 -25.40 -26.05
N VAL A 92 8.74 -24.77 -26.88
CA VAL A 92 9.85 -25.44 -27.55
C VAL A 92 11.14 -24.86 -26.99
N LEU A 93 11.88 -25.68 -26.23
CA LEU A 93 13.17 -25.32 -25.69
C LEU A 93 14.25 -25.78 -26.67
N LEU A 94 14.91 -24.85 -27.33
CA LEU A 94 16.04 -25.14 -28.21
C LEU A 94 17.31 -25.25 -27.37
N PHE A 95 18.17 -26.22 -27.69
CA PHE A 95 19.49 -26.36 -27.09
C PHE A 95 20.54 -26.62 -28.16
N ASP A 96 21.73 -26.06 -27.94
CA ASP A 96 22.91 -26.23 -28.77
C ASP A 96 24.13 -26.28 -27.85
N SER A 97 25.00 -27.26 -28.06
CA SER A 97 26.25 -27.40 -27.36
C SER A 97 27.33 -27.79 -28.36
N THR A 98 28.40 -27.01 -28.42
CA THR A 98 29.57 -27.29 -29.24
C THR A 98 30.78 -27.45 -28.33
N ARG A 99 31.55 -28.51 -28.57
CA ARG A 99 32.84 -28.78 -27.94
C ARG A 99 33.88 -28.91 -29.04
N PHE A 100 35.02 -28.26 -28.87
CA PHE A 100 36.12 -28.39 -29.83
C PHE A 100 37.45 -28.21 -29.11
N ASP A 101 38.50 -28.84 -29.65
CA ASP A 101 39.88 -28.60 -29.26
C ASP A 101 40.40 -27.34 -30.00
N PRO A 102 40.62 -26.21 -29.33
CA PRO A 102 41.04 -24.97 -29.98
C PRO A 102 42.39 -25.08 -30.71
N GLY A 103 43.27 -25.99 -30.28
CA GLY A 103 44.59 -26.16 -30.90
C GLY A 103 44.57 -26.99 -32.19
N ASN A 104 43.54 -27.83 -32.37
CA ASN A 104 43.49 -28.81 -33.45
C ASN A 104 42.26 -28.70 -34.36
N PHE A 105 41.27 -27.86 -34.01
CA PHE A 105 40.06 -27.65 -34.79
C PHE A 105 40.29 -26.68 -35.96
N ASN A 106 40.19 -27.20 -37.18
CA ASN A 106 40.41 -26.45 -38.42
C ASN A 106 39.13 -26.30 -39.26
N GLY A 107 37.96 -26.48 -38.64
CA GLY A 107 36.65 -26.45 -39.29
C GLY A 107 35.96 -27.82 -39.35
N TRP A 108 34.65 -27.78 -39.63
CA TRP A 108 33.82 -28.97 -39.81
C TRP A 108 34.10 -29.63 -41.17
N GLN A 109 34.23 -30.95 -41.18
CA GLN A 109 34.38 -31.75 -42.40
C GLN A 109 33.02 -32.38 -42.78
N GLU A 110 32.90 -32.94 -43.98
CA GLU A 110 31.76 -33.80 -44.30
C GLU A 110 31.69 -34.95 -43.28
N GLN A 111 30.58 -35.02 -42.57
CA GLN A 111 30.35 -35.93 -41.45
C GLN A 111 28.96 -36.54 -41.56
N ASN A 112 28.80 -37.75 -41.05
CA ASN A 112 27.48 -38.34 -40.89
C ASN A 112 26.78 -37.61 -39.73
N ILE A 113 25.66 -36.97 -40.05
CA ILE A 113 24.80 -36.37 -39.03
C ILE A 113 23.91 -37.48 -38.49
N GLU A 114 24.01 -37.74 -37.20
CA GLU A 114 23.14 -38.70 -36.53
C GLU A 114 21.93 -37.98 -35.94
N TYR A 115 20.74 -38.53 -36.17
CA TYR A 115 19.49 -38.03 -35.62
C TYR A 115 19.03 -38.97 -34.51
N HIS A 116 18.74 -38.39 -33.35
CA HIS A 116 18.43 -39.13 -32.13
C HIS A 116 17.11 -38.68 -31.53
N GLN A 117 16.42 -39.63 -30.91
CA GLN A 117 15.24 -39.41 -30.07
C GLN A 117 15.39 -40.26 -28.81
N GLU A 118 15.97 -39.69 -27.75
CA GLU A 118 16.14 -40.42 -26.47
C GLU A 118 14.89 -40.39 -25.58
N HIS A 119 14.08 -39.34 -25.69
CA HIS A 119 12.83 -39.17 -24.94
C HIS A 119 11.69 -38.85 -25.92
N PRO A 120 10.42 -39.21 -25.64
CA PRO A 120 9.29 -38.89 -26.52
C PRO A 120 9.13 -37.41 -26.90
N GLU A 121 9.79 -36.52 -26.16
CA GLU A 121 9.71 -35.07 -26.34
C GLU A 121 11.06 -34.39 -26.61
N ILE A 122 12.16 -35.15 -26.79
CA ILE A 122 13.50 -34.60 -27.06
C ILE A 122 14.03 -35.15 -28.37
N TRP A 123 14.39 -34.24 -29.27
CA TRP A 123 15.00 -34.55 -30.56
C TRP A 123 16.28 -33.76 -30.70
N TYR A 124 17.33 -34.41 -31.18
CA TYR A 124 18.57 -33.73 -31.48
C TYR A 124 19.28 -34.41 -32.64
N HIS A 125 20.19 -33.66 -33.23
CA HIS A 125 21.20 -34.22 -34.10
C HIS A 125 22.57 -33.87 -33.56
N MET A 126 23.53 -34.75 -33.82
CA MET A 126 24.91 -34.53 -33.43
C MET A 126 25.87 -34.86 -34.57
N GLY A 127 27.03 -34.23 -34.53
CA GLY A 127 28.18 -34.55 -35.35
C GLY A 127 29.42 -34.64 -34.49
N ASP A 128 30.30 -35.57 -34.83
CA ASP A 128 31.56 -35.82 -34.13
C ASP A 128 32.66 -36.11 -35.15
N ILE A 129 33.78 -35.38 -35.04
CA ILE A 129 35.00 -35.57 -35.84
C ILE A 129 36.21 -35.88 -34.95
N GLY A 130 35.98 -36.35 -33.73
CA GLY A 130 36.95 -36.72 -32.70
C GLY A 130 37.58 -35.52 -31.97
N ARG A 131 37.99 -34.50 -32.73
CA ARG A 131 38.58 -33.24 -32.21
C ARG A 131 37.55 -32.12 -31.99
N ALA A 132 36.33 -32.33 -32.42
CA ALA A 132 35.19 -31.46 -32.16
C ALA A 132 33.89 -32.25 -32.28
N SER A 133 32.91 -31.88 -31.48
CA SER A 133 31.55 -32.41 -31.56
C SER A 133 30.55 -31.29 -31.28
N TYR A 134 29.37 -31.42 -31.87
CA TYR A 134 28.24 -30.55 -31.56
C TYR A 134 26.98 -31.37 -31.42
N LEU A 135 26.06 -30.83 -30.63
CA LEU A 135 24.76 -31.40 -30.41
C LEU A 135 23.76 -30.25 -30.45
N ARG A 136 22.80 -30.34 -31.36
CA ARG A 136 21.74 -29.35 -31.51
C ARG A 136 20.40 -30.03 -31.56
N GLY A 137 19.45 -29.51 -30.81
CA GLY A 137 18.15 -30.13 -30.71
C GLY A 137 17.11 -29.22 -30.07
N PHE A 138 15.99 -29.84 -29.76
CA PHE A 138 14.90 -29.20 -29.07
C PHE A 138 14.15 -30.19 -28.18
N GLN A 139 13.55 -29.64 -27.14
CA GLN A 139 12.59 -30.31 -26.29
C GLN A 139 11.23 -29.64 -26.46
N ILE A 140 10.18 -30.44 -26.69
CA ILE A 140 8.80 -29.96 -26.56
C ILE A 140 8.41 -30.08 -25.10
N ILE A 141 7.85 -29.02 -24.52
CA ILE A 141 7.33 -29.06 -23.17
C ILE A 141 5.85 -28.65 -23.24
N ARG A 142 5.00 -29.55 -22.76
CA ARG A 142 3.54 -29.36 -22.74
C ARG A 142 3.07 -28.85 -21.39
N SER A 143 1.92 -28.19 -21.36
CA SER A 143 1.35 -27.72 -20.10
C SER A 143 0.92 -28.88 -19.21
N ALA A 144 1.18 -28.76 -17.90
CA ALA A 144 0.62 -29.64 -16.88
C ALA A 144 -0.84 -29.27 -16.51
N LEU A 145 -1.34 -28.12 -16.97
CA LEU A 145 -2.66 -27.59 -16.63
C LEU A 145 -3.67 -27.80 -17.75
N THR A 146 -4.91 -28.09 -17.37
CA THR A 146 -6.05 -28.10 -18.29
C THR A 146 -6.80 -26.76 -18.26
N GLN A 147 -7.60 -26.49 -19.30
CA GLN A 147 -8.52 -25.35 -19.33
C GLN A 147 -9.48 -25.34 -18.11
N LYS A 148 -9.86 -26.52 -17.59
CA LYS A 148 -10.68 -26.61 -16.38
C LYS A 148 -9.95 -26.15 -15.13
N ASP A 149 -8.64 -26.37 -15.06
CA ASP A 149 -7.83 -25.94 -13.92
C ASP A 149 -7.70 -24.41 -13.90
N LEU A 150 -7.55 -23.79 -15.07
CA LEU A 150 -7.57 -22.32 -15.18
C LEU A 150 -8.91 -21.73 -14.74
N LEU A 151 -10.03 -22.33 -15.18
CA LEU A 151 -11.36 -21.90 -14.75
C LEU A 151 -11.58 -22.06 -13.24
N LYS A 152 -10.91 -23.00 -12.58
CA LYS A 152 -10.96 -23.11 -11.11
C LYS A 152 -10.12 -22.04 -10.41
N ARG A 153 -8.99 -21.64 -11.00
CA ARG A 153 -8.06 -20.65 -10.43
C ARG A 153 -8.55 -19.21 -10.63
N HIS A 154 -9.03 -18.89 -11.83
CA HIS A 154 -9.41 -17.53 -12.23
C HIS A 154 -10.91 -17.36 -12.47
N GLY A 155 -11.71 -18.42 -12.32
CA GLY A 155 -13.15 -18.32 -12.46
C GLY A 155 -13.78 -17.50 -11.35
N PHE A 156 -14.91 -16.86 -11.65
CA PHE A 156 -15.72 -16.11 -10.68
C PHE A 156 -16.23 -16.97 -9.50
N SER A 157 -16.21 -18.30 -9.64
CA SER A 157 -16.50 -19.22 -8.54
C SER A 157 -15.22 -19.41 -7.73
N GLN A 158 -15.18 -18.83 -6.52
CA GLN A 158 -14.11 -19.07 -5.56
C GLN A 158 -13.82 -20.57 -5.47
N SER A 159 -12.54 -20.95 -5.61
CA SER A 159 -12.14 -22.36 -5.70
C SER A 159 -12.71 -23.18 -4.53
N ASP A 160 -13.22 -24.37 -4.83
CA ASP A 160 -13.80 -25.28 -3.82
C ASP A 160 -12.81 -25.65 -2.70
N ASP A 161 -11.51 -25.50 -2.94
CA ASP A 161 -10.44 -25.86 -2.02
C ASP A 161 -10.04 -24.73 -1.06
N ARG A 162 -10.65 -23.54 -1.15
CA ARG A 162 -10.30 -22.41 -0.28
C ARG A 162 -10.82 -22.68 1.13
N GLN A 163 -9.95 -22.54 2.13
CA GLN A 163 -10.32 -22.63 3.53
C GLN A 163 -10.98 -21.33 4.01
N TYR A 164 -11.95 -21.46 4.90
CA TYR A 164 -12.69 -20.32 5.45
C TYR A 164 -12.80 -20.44 6.96
N VAL A 165 -12.68 -19.30 7.65
CA VAL A 165 -12.75 -19.23 9.10
C VAL A 165 -14.19 -18.97 9.58
N THR A 166 -14.51 -19.52 10.76
CA THR A 166 -15.79 -19.29 11.44
C THR A 166 -15.64 -18.22 12.52
N PHE A 167 -16.45 -17.17 12.47
CA PHE A 167 -16.46 -16.03 13.39
C PHE A 167 -17.67 -16.06 14.33
N ILE A 168 -17.54 -15.45 15.51
CA ILE A 168 -18.68 -15.07 16.34
C ILE A 168 -19.30 -13.84 15.66
N ALA A 169 -20.48 -14.02 15.10
CA ALA A 169 -21.21 -13.01 14.32
C ALA A 169 -22.58 -12.75 14.96
N GLN A 170 -23.10 -11.55 14.76
CA GLN A 170 -24.50 -11.26 15.03
C GLN A 170 -25.31 -11.68 13.80
N ASP A 171 -25.89 -12.88 13.85
CA ASP A 171 -26.67 -13.42 12.73
C ASP A 171 -28.01 -12.69 12.65
N TRP A 172 -28.08 -11.71 11.75
CA TRP A 172 -29.29 -10.91 11.54
C TRP A 172 -30.43 -11.70 10.90
N LYS A 173 -30.16 -12.84 10.27
CA LYS A 173 -31.21 -13.71 9.71
C LYS A 173 -31.96 -14.44 10.82
N HIS A 174 -31.24 -14.85 11.86
CA HIS A 174 -31.76 -15.68 12.95
C HIS A 174 -31.92 -14.92 14.28
N GLU A 175 -31.57 -13.62 14.28
CA GLU A 175 -31.65 -12.72 15.43
C GLU A 175 -30.87 -13.22 16.67
N GLU A 176 -29.75 -13.92 16.45
CA GLU A 176 -28.92 -14.49 17.52
C GLU A 176 -27.42 -14.24 17.31
N THR A 177 -26.64 -14.26 18.39
CA THR A 177 -25.17 -14.26 18.29
C THR A 177 -24.68 -15.70 18.25
N ARG A 178 -24.06 -16.11 17.14
CA ARG A 178 -23.58 -17.48 16.95
C ARG A 178 -22.29 -17.54 16.14
N LYS A 179 -21.75 -18.75 16.01
CA LYS A 179 -20.60 -19.01 15.15
C LYS A 179 -21.05 -19.18 13.70
N CYS A 180 -20.66 -18.26 12.82
CA CYS A 180 -20.96 -18.27 11.39
C CYS A 180 -19.67 -18.34 10.56
N SER A 181 -19.69 -19.15 9.51
CA SER A 181 -18.58 -19.23 8.55
C SER A 181 -18.58 -18.01 7.63
N CYS A 182 -17.40 -17.51 7.26
CA CYS A 182 -17.28 -16.49 6.20
C CYS A 182 -17.26 -17.10 4.78
N ASN A 183 -17.40 -18.41 4.64
CA ASN A 183 -17.51 -19.08 3.33
C ASN A 183 -18.76 -18.60 2.57
N PRO A 184 -18.63 -18.02 1.37
CA PRO A 184 -19.79 -17.53 0.62
C PRO A 184 -20.83 -18.60 0.26
N LYS A 185 -20.44 -19.88 0.19
CA LYS A 185 -21.39 -20.99 0.00
C LYS A 185 -22.23 -21.31 1.25
N GLN A 186 -21.83 -20.80 2.40
CA GLN A 186 -22.51 -20.96 3.69
C GLN A 186 -23.18 -19.65 4.14
N LEU A 187 -23.27 -18.67 3.25
CA LEU A 187 -23.92 -17.39 3.47
C LEU A 187 -25.11 -17.23 2.51
N GLY A 188 -26.18 -16.62 3.01
CA GLY A 188 -27.34 -16.20 2.24
C GLY A 188 -27.32 -14.70 1.98
N ASN A 189 -28.19 -14.23 1.09
CA ASN A 189 -28.42 -12.80 0.86
C ASN A 189 -29.92 -12.49 0.97
N TYR A 190 -30.27 -11.20 0.83
CA TYR A 190 -31.66 -10.74 0.94
C TYR A 190 -32.52 -11.06 -0.28
N PHE A 191 -31.90 -11.42 -1.42
CA PHE A 191 -32.57 -11.56 -2.71
C PHE A 191 -32.95 -13.02 -3.01
N VAL A 192 -32.19 -13.97 -2.48
CA VAL A 192 -32.39 -15.41 -2.69
C VAL A 192 -32.84 -16.05 -1.39
N LYS A 193 -34.01 -16.71 -1.42
CA LYS A 193 -34.53 -17.40 -0.24
C LYS A 193 -33.57 -18.49 0.21
N SER A 194 -33.03 -18.33 1.41
CA SER A 194 -32.13 -19.25 2.07
C SER A 194 -32.30 -19.13 3.59
N ASP A 195 -31.99 -20.23 4.29
CA ASP A 195 -31.94 -20.29 5.76
C ASP A 195 -30.50 -20.08 6.29
N LEU A 196 -29.56 -19.73 5.41
CA LEU A 196 -28.18 -19.40 5.78
C LEU A 196 -28.10 -17.99 6.41
N PRO A 197 -27.11 -17.73 7.29
CA PRO A 197 -26.81 -16.39 7.81
C PRO A 197 -26.68 -15.37 6.68
N PHE A 198 -27.14 -14.14 6.87
CA PHE A 198 -26.92 -13.10 5.86
C PHE A 198 -25.43 -12.81 5.70
N GLU A 199 -24.99 -12.62 4.45
CA GLU A 199 -23.60 -12.28 4.10
C GLU A 199 -23.12 -10.97 4.75
N ILE A 200 -24.05 -10.06 5.02
CA ILE A 200 -23.82 -8.79 5.73
C ILE A 200 -24.12 -8.88 7.24
N SER A 201 -24.16 -10.08 7.81
CA SER A 201 -24.19 -10.23 9.28
C SER A 201 -22.88 -9.69 9.86
N PRO A 202 -22.92 -8.76 10.83
CA PRO A 202 -21.72 -8.11 11.33
C PRO A 202 -20.93 -9.03 12.29
N VAL A 203 -19.62 -8.83 12.28
CA VAL A 203 -18.62 -9.52 13.08
C VAL A 203 -17.81 -8.46 13.84
N PHE A 204 -17.58 -8.70 15.12
CA PHE A 204 -16.95 -7.73 16.02
C PHE A 204 -15.57 -8.21 16.47
N PHE A 205 -14.67 -7.25 16.66
CA PHE A 205 -13.26 -7.46 16.94
C PHE A 205 -12.77 -6.45 17.97
N ARG A 206 -11.79 -6.87 18.77
CA ARG A 206 -11.04 -5.92 19.59
C ARG A 206 -10.24 -4.97 18.69
N PRO A 207 -10.09 -3.67 19.04
CA PRO A 207 -9.49 -2.66 18.17
C PRO A 207 -8.02 -2.91 17.82
N GLU A 208 -7.32 -3.76 18.58
CA GLU A 208 -5.94 -4.14 18.31
C GLU A 208 -5.75 -4.85 16.96
N VAL A 209 -6.83 -5.35 16.34
CA VAL A 209 -6.80 -5.92 14.98
C VAL A 209 -6.27 -4.93 13.93
N LEU A 210 -6.40 -3.63 14.18
CA LEU A 210 -5.94 -2.60 13.25
C LEU A 210 -4.45 -2.22 13.43
N LEU A 211 -3.83 -2.62 14.54
CA LEU A 211 -2.47 -2.17 14.88
C LEU A 211 -1.43 -2.62 13.87
N ARG A 212 -1.53 -3.84 13.35
CA ARG A 212 -0.57 -4.37 12.37
C ARG A 212 -0.54 -3.51 11.11
N TYR A 213 -1.71 -3.11 10.62
CA TYR A 213 -1.81 -2.31 9.40
C TYR A 213 -1.25 -0.90 9.62
N LYS A 214 -1.56 -0.27 10.77
CA LYS A 214 -1.07 1.08 11.10
C LYS A 214 0.45 1.13 11.30
N MET A 215 1.08 -0.01 11.57
CA MET A 215 2.52 -0.09 11.83
C MET A 215 3.36 -0.19 10.55
N ASP A 216 2.76 -0.55 9.42
CA ASP A 216 3.47 -0.78 8.16
C ASP A 216 2.75 -0.07 7.01
N SER A 217 2.90 1.26 6.96
CA SER A 217 2.31 2.11 5.93
C SER A 217 2.87 1.88 4.53
N ASP A 218 4.01 1.21 4.41
CA ASP A 218 4.62 0.90 3.11
C ASP A 218 3.96 -0.34 2.47
N LYS A 219 3.29 -1.16 3.28
CA LYS A 219 2.55 -2.36 2.85
C LYS A 219 1.04 -2.17 2.87
N TYR A 220 0.50 -1.45 3.85
CA TYR A 220 -0.93 -1.29 4.02
C TYR A 220 -1.37 0.16 3.86
N GLU A 221 -2.46 0.35 3.13
CA GLU A 221 -3.18 1.61 3.05
C GLU A 221 -4.47 1.47 3.89
N ILE A 222 -4.67 2.39 4.83
CA ILE A 222 -5.85 2.42 5.69
C ILE A 222 -6.57 3.72 5.43
N GLU A 223 -7.76 3.61 4.87
CA GLU A 223 -8.67 4.72 4.72
C GLU A 223 -9.64 4.78 5.92
N ALA A 224 -10.60 5.70 5.87
CA ALA A 224 -11.58 5.88 6.95
C ALA A 224 -12.38 4.61 7.26
N ARG A 225 -12.55 3.72 6.27
CA ARG A 225 -13.34 2.50 6.37
C ARG A 225 -12.78 1.30 5.62
N SER A 226 -11.73 1.43 4.82
CA SER A 226 -11.20 0.32 4.03
C SER A 226 -9.76 0.01 4.41
N ILE A 227 -9.31 -1.21 4.11
CA ILE A 227 -7.91 -1.60 4.27
C ILE A 227 -7.45 -2.28 3.00
N THR A 228 -6.39 -1.76 2.39
CA THR A 228 -5.79 -2.32 1.17
C THR A 228 -4.37 -2.81 1.47
N CYS A 229 -4.06 -4.02 1.03
CA CYS A 229 -2.71 -4.60 1.11
C CYS A 229 -2.10 -4.67 -0.29
N ARG A 230 -1.58 -3.54 -0.79
CA ARG A 230 -1.06 -3.39 -2.17
C ARG A 230 -2.03 -4.05 -3.18
N ASN A 231 -1.54 -4.96 -4.03
CA ASN A 231 -2.36 -5.74 -4.95
C ASN A 231 -2.76 -7.13 -4.42
N GLY A 232 -2.50 -7.44 -3.14
CA GLY A 232 -2.78 -8.75 -2.56
C GLY A 232 -4.24 -8.94 -2.17
N TRP A 233 -4.79 -8.02 -1.35
CA TRP A 233 -6.19 -8.09 -0.92
C TRP A 233 -6.73 -6.72 -0.48
N HIS A 234 -8.06 -6.63 -0.43
CA HIS A 234 -8.80 -5.46 0.01
C HIS A 234 -9.93 -5.86 0.97
N LEU A 235 -10.02 -5.17 2.10
CA LEU A 235 -11.18 -5.20 2.99
C LEU A 235 -12.08 -4.00 2.67
N GLU A 236 -13.23 -4.30 2.08
CA GLU A 236 -14.17 -3.29 1.57
C GLU A 236 -14.60 -2.24 2.61
N THR A 237 -14.96 -2.71 3.81
CA THR A 237 -15.44 -1.81 4.85
C THR A 237 -15.19 -2.37 6.24
N TYR A 238 -14.87 -1.48 7.17
CA TYR A 238 -14.91 -1.66 8.60
C TYR A 238 -15.30 -0.34 9.26
N ASP A 239 -15.74 -0.39 10.51
CA ASP A 239 -15.94 0.80 11.32
C ASP A 239 -15.78 0.48 12.81
N VAL A 240 -15.75 1.51 13.67
CA VAL A 240 -15.65 1.38 15.12
C VAL A 240 -16.97 1.78 15.77
N ASN A 241 -17.58 0.88 16.53
CA ASN A 241 -18.85 1.17 17.21
C ASN A 241 -18.67 1.95 18.52
N GLU A 242 -19.78 2.32 19.16
CA GLU A 242 -19.78 3.10 20.42
C GLU A 242 -19.08 2.38 21.59
N ALA A 243 -18.96 1.05 21.53
CA ALA A 243 -18.23 0.25 22.51
C ALA A 243 -16.73 0.14 22.21
N GLY A 244 -16.22 0.81 21.16
CA GLY A 244 -14.83 0.75 20.72
C GLY A 244 -14.46 -0.55 20.02
N GLN A 245 -15.45 -1.34 19.57
CA GLN A 245 -15.20 -2.56 18.80
C GLN A 245 -15.08 -2.22 17.32
N VAL A 246 -14.08 -2.79 16.67
CA VAL A 246 -14.00 -2.80 15.21
C VAL A 246 -15.02 -3.82 14.71
N HIS A 247 -15.81 -3.44 13.70
CA HIS A 247 -16.76 -4.34 13.08
C HIS A 247 -16.66 -4.29 11.55
N THR A 248 -16.96 -5.43 10.92
CA THR A 248 -17.10 -5.61 9.47
C THR A 248 -18.10 -6.75 9.23
N TYR A 249 -18.25 -7.20 7.98
CA TYR A 249 -19.26 -8.16 7.56
C TYR A 249 -18.63 -9.50 7.13
N LEU A 250 -19.37 -10.60 7.34
CA LEU A 250 -18.90 -11.95 6.98
C LEU A 250 -18.45 -12.06 5.52
N LYS A 251 -19.19 -11.43 4.61
CA LYS A 251 -18.88 -11.37 3.17
C LYS A 251 -17.45 -10.88 2.90
N TYR A 252 -17.09 -9.75 3.48
CA TYR A 252 -15.81 -9.09 3.21
C TYR A 252 -14.64 -9.85 3.84
N LEU A 253 -14.84 -10.44 5.02
CA LEU A 253 -13.87 -11.36 5.62
C LEU A 253 -13.62 -12.58 4.72
N GLY A 254 -14.66 -13.09 4.05
CA GLY A 254 -14.55 -14.20 3.10
C GLY A 254 -13.71 -13.88 1.85
N TYR A 255 -13.45 -12.62 1.55
CA TYR A 255 -12.58 -12.24 0.43
C TYR A 255 -11.10 -12.24 0.80
N LEU A 256 -10.79 -12.09 2.09
CA LEU A 256 -9.41 -12.06 2.59
C LEU A 256 -8.71 -13.43 2.42
N PRO A 257 -7.37 -13.45 2.26
CA PRO A 257 -6.58 -14.67 2.33
C PRO A 257 -6.82 -15.44 3.64
N TYR A 258 -6.66 -16.76 3.63
CA TYR A 258 -7.00 -17.58 4.80
C TYR A 258 -6.20 -17.20 6.06
N ASP A 259 -4.90 -16.93 5.92
CA ASP A 259 -4.06 -16.48 7.05
C ASP A 259 -4.52 -15.13 7.60
N GLU A 260 -5.05 -14.28 6.72
CA GLU A 260 -5.60 -12.99 7.08
C GLU A 260 -6.92 -13.18 7.86
N GLN A 261 -7.80 -14.08 7.41
CA GLN A 261 -8.99 -14.47 8.18
C GLN A 261 -8.63 -15.02 9.57
N LEU A 262 -7.55 -15.82 9.69
CA LEU A 262 -7.05 -16.33 10.97
C LEU A 262 -6.54 -15.21 11.87
N TYR A 263 -5.85 -14.22 11.31
CA TYR A 263 -5.41 -13.03 12.05
C TYR A 263 -6.61 -12.29 12.64
N TRP A 264 -7.61 -11.93 11.83
CA TRP A 264 -8.85 -11.31 12.29
C TRP A 264 -9.54 -12.17 13.36
N LYS A 265 -9.56 -13.50 13.16
CA LYS A 265 -10.20 -14.43 14.09
C LYS A 265 -9.59 -14.38 15.49
N SER A 266 -8.29 -14.10 15.62
CA SER A 266 -7.62 -14.00 16.93
C SER A 266 -8.12 -12.81 17.78
N PHE A 267 -8.73 -11.80 17.14
CA PHE A 267 -9.32 -10.63 17.78
C PHE A 267 -10.85 -10.67 17.87
N ASN A 268 -11.49 -11.68 17.28
CA ASN A 268 -12.94 -11.80 17.23
C ASN A 268 -13.55 -11.96 18.62
N GLU A 269 -14.55 -11.14 18.94
CA GLU A 269 -15.28 -11.17 20.21
C GLU A 269 -16.79 -11.02 19.99
N ALA A 270 -17.58 -11.26 21.03
CA ALA A 270 -19.01 -11.05 20.99
C ALA A 270 -19.36 -9.54 20.88
N PRO A 271 -20.49 -9.18 20.24
CA PRO A 271 -20.96 -7.80 20.20
C PRO A 271 -21.21 -7.26 21.62
N LYS A 272 -20.64 -6.09 21.90
CA LYS A 272 -20.90 -5.28 23.11
C LYS A 272 -21.86 -4.13 22.83
N SER A 273 -21.99 -3.74 21.56
CA SER A 273 -22.95 -2.77 21.03
C SER A 273 -23.33 -3.16 19.60
N SER A 274 -24.26 -2.43 18.98
CA SER A 274 -24.59 -2.56 17.57
C SER A 274 -23.41 -2.16 16.66
N ILE A 275 -23.60 -2.28 15.35
CA ILE A 275 -22.75 -1.56 14.39
C ILE A 275 -22.83 -0.05 14.66
N SER A 276 -21.81 0.69 14.19
CA SER A 276 -21.79 2.14 14.26
C SER A 276 -22.98 2.75 13.53
N LYS A 277 -23.47 3.88 14.05
CA LYS A 277 -24.56 4.65 13.44
C LYS A 277 -24.24 4.98 11.98
N ARG A 278 -23.00 5.42 11.71
CA ARG A 278 -22.48 5.68 10.37
C ARG A 278 -22.69 4.49 9.43
N SER A 279 -22.23 3.28 9.81
CA SER A 279 -22.39 2.08 8.97
C SER A 279 -23.85 1.70 8.75
N LEU A 280 -24.74 1.92 9.72
CA LEU A 280 -26.17 1.70 9.52
C LEU A 280 -26.73 2.65 8.43
N GLU A 281 -26.43 3.95 8.53
CA GLU A 281 -26.91 4.97 7.60
C GLU A 281 -26.34 4.76 6.19
N THR A 282 -25.03 4.51 6.05
CA THR A 282 -24.39 4.38 4.73
C THR A 282 -24.63 3.03 4.07
N ASP A 283 -24.51 1.93 4.83
CA ASP A 283 -24.43 0.60 4.23
C ASP A 283 -25.83 0.00 3.99
N PHE A 284 -26.84 0.48 4.73
CA PHE A 284 -28.20 -0.07 4.69
C PHE A 284 -29.28 0.94 4.33
N GLU A 285 -29.23 2.16 4.87
CA GLU A 285 -30.22 3.18 4.53
C GLU A 285 -29.92 3.90 3.20
N GLY A 286 -28.68 3.78 2.71
CA GLY A 286 -28.22 4.45 1.48
C GLY A 286 -28.10 5.97 1.66
N ASN A 287 -27.95 6.43 2.91
CA ASN A 287 -27.80 7.83 3.25
C ASN A 287 -26.32 8.24 3.19
N TRP A 288 -26.07 9.45 2.72
CA TRP A 288 -24.74 10.04 2.81
C TRP A 288 -24.41 10.39 4.26
N ASP A 289 -23.18 10.08 4.66
CA ASP A 289 -22.64 10.41 5.96
C ASP A 289 -22.15 11.88 5.94
N PHE A 290 -22.98 12.79 6.45
CA PHE A 290 -22.64 14.21 6.63
C PHE A 290 -22.06 14.64 8.00
N PRO A 291 -21.77 13.77 9.00
CA PRO A 291 -21.09 14.21 10.21
C PRO A 291 -19.74 14.85 9.93
N TYR A 292 -19.39 15.78 10.79
CA TYR A 292 -18.06 16.39 10.80
C TYR A 292 -17.04 15.41 11.41
N TYR A 293 -16.14 14.90 10.57
CA TYR A 293 -15.00 14.07 10.97
C TYR A 293 -13.72 14.92 11.04
N PRO A 294 -13.22 15.28 12.23
CA PRO A 294 -12.18 16.31 12.36
C PRO A 294 -10.89 16.03 11.60
N LEU A 295 -10.37 14.79 11.65
CA LEU A 295 -9.14 14.43 10.94
C LEU A 295 -9.33 14.47 9.42
N GLU A 296 -10.42 13.91 8.91
CA GLU A 296 -10.70 13.88 7.47
C GLU A 296 -10.98 15.29 6.93
N SER A 297 -11.70 16.12 7.69
CA SER A 297 -11.88 17.55 7.40
C SER A 297 -10.54 18.28 7.34
N LEU A 298 -9.66 18.05 8.33
CA LEU A 298 -8.33 18.63 8.36
C LEU A 298 -7.48 18.18 7.17
N LYS A 299 -7.46 16.89 6.83
CA LYS A 299 -6.76 16.38 5.64
C LYS A 299 -7.30 17.02 4.37
N GLN A 300 -8.62 17.18 4.27
CA GLN A 300 -9.27 17.80 3.13
C GLN A 300 -8.84 19.26 2.95
N ILE A 301 -8.87 20.09 4.01
CA ILE A 301 -8.42 21.48 3.90
C ILE A 301 -6.92 21.57 3.57
N LEU A 302 -6.09 20.66 4.06
CA LEU A 302 -4.67 20.62 3.70
C LEU A 302 -4.43 20.22 2.24
N ARG A 303 -5.24 19.33 1.66
CA ARG A 303 -5.24 19.06 0.21
C ARG A 303 -5.60 20.31 -0.58
N GLU A 304 -6.66 21.01 -0.17
CA GLU A 304 -7.07 22.26 -0.82
C GLU A 304 -5.99 23.34 -0.77
N LEU A 305 -5.25 23.48 0.35
CA LEU A 305 -4.12 24.41 0.45
C LEU A 305 -2.96 24.04 -0.48
N ARG A 306 -2.67 22.73 -0.58
CA ARG A 306 -1.65 22.20 -1.49
C ARG A 306 -2.02 22.48 -2.95
N ASP A 307 -3.25 22.17 -3.34
CA ASP A 307 -3.75 22.38 -4.71
C ASP A 307 -3.81 23.87 -5.07
N ALA A 308 -4.13 24.73 -4.10
CA ALA A 308 -4.08 26.17 -4.26
C ALA A 308 -2.64 26.73 -4.33
N GLY A 309 -1.62 25.94 -3.98
CA GLY A 309 -0.22 26.36 -4.04
C GLY A 309 0.13 27.51 -3.09
N VAL A 310 -0.48 27.56 -1.90
CA VAL A 310 -0.28 28.69 -0.96
C VAL A 310 1.19 28.82 -0.54
N SER A 311 1.67 30.04 -0.39
CA SER A 311 3.09 30.30 -0.10
C SER A 311 3.50 30.00 1.35
N TRP A 312 2.55 30.02 2.28
CA TRP A 312 2.80 29.92 3.73
C TRP A 312 2.74 28.49 4.28
N TRP A 313 2.25 27.52 3.50
CA TRP A 313 2.19 26.11 3.87
C TRP A 313 2.40 25.20 2.65
N LYS A 314 3.15 24.12 2.83
CA LYS A 314 3.42 23.15 1.77
C LYS A 314 3.48 21.73 2.33
N LEU A 315 2.87 20.79 1.62
CA LEU A 315 3.06 19.37 1.88
C LEU A 315 4.46 18.94 1.44
N SER A 316 5.26 18.44 2.39
CA SER A 316 6.66 18.03 2.13
C SER A 316 6.78 16.64 1.51
N ASP A 317 5.86 15.74 1.85
CA ASP A 317 5.81 14.35 1.41
C ASP A 317 4.33 13.93 1.29
N GLU A 318 3.96 13.46 0.10
CA GLU A 318 2.58 13.05 -0.25
C GLU A 318 2.05 11.96 0.68
N THR A 319 2.92 11.06 1.13
CA THR A 319 2.55 9.93 2.00
C THR A 319 2.18 10.36 3.42
N LEU A 320 2.44 11.60 3.82
CA LEU A 320 2.15 12.06 5.18
C LEU A 320 0.64 12.12 5.47
N MET A 321 -0.19 12.38 4.46
CA MET A 321 -1.65 12.39 4.64
C MET A 321 -2.20 10.99 4.92
N GLU A 322 -1.59 9.97 4.32
CA GLU A 322 -1.94 8.56 4.50
C GLU A 322 -1.46 8.04 5.86
N LYS A 323 -0.34 8.56 6.39
CA LYS A 323 0.29 8.10 7.64
C LYS A 323 -0.36 8.60 8.94
N VAL A 324 -1.30 9.53 8.88
CA VAL A 324 -2.02 10.03 10.08
C VAL A 324 -3.34 9.30 10.21
N HIS A 325 -3.54 8.59 11.33
CA HIS A 325 -4.77 7.87 11.62
C HIS A 325 -5.36 8.29 12.97
N HIS A 326 -6.65 8.02 13.15
CA HIS A 326 -7.25 8.13 14.48
C HIS A 326 -6.71 7.01 15.39
N PRO A 327 -6.35 7.30 16.66
CA PRO A 327 -6.10 6.25 17.65
C PRO A 327 -7.38 5.43 17.88
N VAL A 328 -7.28 4.10 17.76
CA VAL A 328 -8.43 3.19 17.93
C VAL A 328 -8.34 2.35 19.20
N THR A 329 -7.17 2.24 19.80
CA THR A 329 -6.97 1.51 21.05
C THR A 329 -6.88 2.47 22.25
N THR A 330 -6.79 1.89 23.45
CA THR A 330 -6.50 2.64 24.68
C THR A 330 -4.99 2.89 24.88
N SER A 331 -4.15 2.50 23.91
CA SER A 331 -2.70 2.64 23.98
C SER A 331 -2.27 4.10 23.90
N ALA A 332 -1.57 4.54 24.94
CA ALA A 332 -0.94 5.85 24.95
C ALA A 332 0.21 5.96 23.93
N ASP A 333 0.81 4.84 23.52
CA ASP A 333 1.93 4.84 22.58
C ASP A 333 1.42 4.93 21.13
N GLU A 334 0.27 4.32 20.82
CA GLU A 334 -0.44 4.58 19.55
C GLU A 334 -0.81 6.06 19.47
N TRP A 335 -1.48 6.59 20.50
CA TRP A 335 -1.86 8.00 20.55
C TRP A 335 -0.66 8.95 20.37
N ALA A 336 0.43 8.71 21.09
CA ALA A 336 1.63 9.53 20.97
C ALA A 336 2.19 9.49 19.54
N ARG A 337 2.17 8.33 18.88
CA ARG A 337 2.62 8.20 17.48
C ARG A 337 1.75 9.03 16.54
N GLU A 338 0.43 8.98 16.69
CA GLU A 338 -0.49 9.79 15.86
C GLU A 338 -0.29 11.30 16.07
N ILE A 339 0.03 11.72 17.31
CA ILE A 339 0.43 13.11 17.58
C ILE A 339 1.70 13.51 16.80
N HIS A 340 2.69 12.61 16.71
CA HIS A 340 3.91 12.87 15.92
C HIS A 340 3.61 12.95 14.43
N SER A 341 2.82 12.00 13.91
CA SER A 341 2.41 12.00 12.51
C SER A 341 1.63 13.27 12.15
N LEU A 342 0.68 13.68 13.00
CA LEU A 342 -0.10 14.91 12.81
C LEU A 342 0.77 16.16 12.86
N HIS A 343 1.71 16.26 13.81
CA HIS A 343 2.67 17.36 13.87
C HIS A 343 3.51 17.46 12.60
N LYS A 344 4.00 16.31 12.11
CA LYS A 344 4.81 16.24 10.88
C LYS A 344 3.99 16.64 9.65
N LEU A 345 2.73 16.21 9.57
CA LEU A 345 1.84 16.58 8.47
C LEU A 345 1.51 18.08 8.49
N LEU A 346 1.12 18.63 9.64
CA LEU A 346 0.58 19.98 9.76
C LEU A 346 1.66 21.03 10.03
N VAL A 347 2.36 20.92 11.17
CA VAL A 347 3.22 21.98 11.70
C VAL A 347 4.52 22.10 10.90
N GLU A 348 5.11 20.97 10.49
CA GLU A 348 6.33 20.98 9.67
C GLU A 348 6.06 21.41 8.22
N GLY A 349 4.79 21.49 7.80
CA GLY A 349 4.41 22.03 6.49
C GLY A 349 4.48 23.56 6.39
N PHE A 350 4.46 24.28 7.52
CA PHE A 350 4.54 25.75 7.53
C PHE A 350 5.88 26.25 6.96
N GLN A 351 5.82 27.19 6.02
CA GLN A 351 6.98 27.71 5.33
C GLN A 351 7.60 28.90 6.08
N GLU A 352 8.64 28.62 6.88
CA GLU A 352 9.31 29.63 7.71
C GLU A 352 9.81 30.84 6.91
N ARG A 353 10.36 30.61 5.70
CA ARG A 353 10.84 31.71 4.84
C ARG A 353 9.73 32.65 4.42
N SER A 354 8.60 32.09 3.98
CA SER A 354 7.43 32.87 3.53
C SER A 354 6.79 33.64 4.70
N LEU A 355 6.63 32.99 5.85
CA LEU A 355 6.09 33.63 7.05
C LEU A 355 7.01 34.76 7.56
N HIS A 356 8.32 34.54 7.53
CA HIS A 356 9.30 35.56 7.89
C HIS A 356 9.27 36.75 6.92
N GLN A 357 9.15 36.52 5.61
CA GLN A 357 8.99 37.59 4.62
C GLN A 357 7.70 38.39 4.84
N LEU A 358 6.59 37.69 5.10
CA LEU A 358 5.30 38.32 5.40
C LEU A 358 5.37 39.21 6.65
N ALA A 359 5.86 38.69 7.78
CA ALA A 359 5.98 39.48 9.00
C ALA A 359 6.92 40.68 8.84
N LYS A 360 8.00 40.58 8.04
CA LYS A 360 8.87 41.73 7.72
C LYS A 360 8.16 42.78 6.89
N SER A 361 7.31 42.38 5.93
CA SER A 361 6.53 43.33 5.12
C SER A 361 5.49 44.10 5.92
N LEU A 362 5.13 43.60 7.11
CA LEU A 362 4.18 44.20 8.04
C LEU A 362 4.88 44.96 9.19
N ASP A 363 6.14 45.36 9.00
CA ASP A 363 6.96 46.11 9.96
C ASP A 363 7.07 45.47 11.37
N ARG A 364 6.97 44.13 11.45
CA ARG A 364 7.17 43.40 12.71
C ARG A 364 8.66 43.19 13.00
N SER A 365 9.03 43.31 14.27
CA SER A 365 10.37 42.94 14.74
C SER A 365 10.48 41.42 14.84
N ILE A 366 11.41 40.81 14.11
CA ILE A 366 11.59 39.35 14.07
C ILE A 366 12.98 38.97 14.59
N GLU A 367 13.03 37.95 15.46
CA GLU A 367 14.29 37.35 15.90
C GLU A 367 14.63 36.11 15.04
N GLU A 368 15.92 35.92 14.71
CA GLU A 368 16.38 34.80 13.87
C GLU A 368 16.06 33.40 14.43
N ARG A 369 15.88 33.28 15.75
CA ARG A 369 15.56 32.01 16.42
C ARG A 369 14.08 31.60 16.31
N TRP A 370 13.21 32.49 15.85
CA TRP A 370 11.78 32.21 15.79
C TRP A 370 11.47 31.18 14.70
N ARG A 371 10.66 30.20 15.07
CA ARG A 371 10.21 29.11 14.20
C ARG A 371 8.81 29.41 13.66
N SER A 372 8.32 28.53 12.79
CA SER A 372 7.05 28.68 12.05
C SER A 372 5.89 29.24 12.87
N ILE A 373 5.56 28.66 14.03
CA ILE A 373 4.40 29.09 14.84
C ILE A 373 4.56 30.51 15.38
N ARG A 374 5.76 30.90 15.83
CA ARG A 374 5.99 32.27 16.34
C ARG A 374 6.00 33.29 15.20
N LEU A 375 6.55 32.93 14.04
CA LEU A 375 6.49 33.76 12.84
C LEU A 375 5.05 33.96 12.37
N LEU A 376 4.23 32.91 12.46
CA LEU A 376 2.80 32.96 12.15
C LEU A 376 2.06 33.92 13.10
N GLU A 377 2.29 33.83 14.41
CA GLU A 377 1.70 34.71 15.41
C GLU A 377 2.01 36.20 15.11
N GLU A 378 3.26 36.51 14.77
CA GLU A 378 3.68 37.87 14.45
C GLU A 378 3.12 38.36 13.11
N ALA A 379 3.03 37.49 12.11
CA ALA A 379 2.36 37.82 10.85
C ALA A 379 0.88 38.17 11.07
N LEU A 380 0.17 37.40 11.91
CA LEU A 380 -1.22 37.69 12.25
C LEU A 380 -1.38 39.00 13.04
N LEU A 381 -0.47 39.30 13.97
CA LEU A 381 -0.43 40.59 14.67
C LEU A 381 -0.20 41.75 13.69
N GLY A 382 0.68 41.57 12.71
CA GLY A 382 0.95 42.56 11.66
C GLY A 382 -0.25 42.81 10.74
N LEU A 383 -1.10 41.81 10.51
CA LEU A 383 -2.35 41.93 9.76
C LEU A 383 -3.49 42.58 10.57
N GLY A 384 -3.26 42.93 11.84
CA GLY A 384 -4.24 43.61 12.68
C GLY A 384 -5.30 42.70 13.29
N GLU A 385 -5.07 41.39 13.32
CA GLU A 385 -5.98 40.44 13.95
C GLU A 385 -5.99 40.61 15.49
N ALA A 386 -7.16 40.45 16.10
CA ALA A 386 -7.30 40.60 17.55
C ALA A 386 -6.52 39.51 18.30
N GLU A 387 -5.83 39.86 19.38
CA GLU A 387 -5.01 38.92 20.17
C GLU A 387 -5.77 37.66 20.59
N ALA A 388 -7.07 37.80 20.90
CA ALA A 388 -7.93 36.65 21.25
C ALA A 388 -8.05 35.65 20.09
N LYS A 389 -8.29 36.13 18.86
CA LYS A 389 -8.41 35.29 17.66
C LYS A 389 -7.07 34.68 17.26
N ILE A 390 -5.97 35.44 17.41
CA ILE A 390 -4.62 34.90 17.19
C ILE A 390 -4.35 33.75 18.15
N LYS A 391 -4.70 33.92 19.42
CA LYS A 391 -4.56 32.85 20.42
C LYS A 391 -5.37 31.62 20.06
N GLU A 392 -6.62 31.78 19.61
CA GLU A 392 -7.46 30.66 19.15
C GLU A 392 -6.83 29.88 17.97
N ILE A 393 -6.16 30.57 17.05
CA ILE A 393 -5.50 29.96 15.89
C ILE A 393 -4.18 29.27 16.29
N VAL A 394 -3.38 29.93 17.13
CA VAL A 394 -2.01 29.52 17.44
C VAL A 394 -1.96 28.45 18.53
N GLN A 395 -2.88 28.48 19.49
CA GLN A 395 -2.86 27.60 20.65
C GLN A 395 -2.92 26.10 20.29
N PRO A 396 -3.78 25.63 19.36
CA PRO A 396 -3.82 24.22 18.97
C PRO A 396 -2.51 23.72 18.36
N LEU A 397 -1.83 24.58 17.58
CA LEU A 397 -0.53 24.28 16.99
C LEU A 397 0.57 24.20 18.06
N LEU A 398 0.56 25.11 19.03
CA LEU A 398 1.48 25.07 20.18
C LEU A 398 1.24 23.82 21.05
N ASP A 399 -0.03 23.45 21.26
CA ASP A 399 -0.38 22.24 22.00
C ASP A 399 0.10 20.99 21.29
N LEU A 400 -0.10 20.90 19.98
CA LEU A 400 0.42 19.82 19.15
C LEU A 400 1.96 19.73 19.22
N THR A 401 2.68 20.84 19.09
CA THR A 401 4.15 20.88 19.23
C THR A 401 4.61 20.51 20.65
N ARG A 402 3.90 20.99 21.69
CA ARG A 402 4.19 20.63 23.08
C ARG A 402 4.05 19.14 23.30
N LEU A 403 2.95 18.55 22.87
CA LEU A 403 2.70 17.11 22.99
C LEU A 403 3.76 16.31 22.23
N ARG A 404 4.04 16.66 20.97
CA ARG A 404 5.11 16.03 20.19
C ARG A 404 6.43 16.04 20.95
N ASN A 405 6.85 17.18 21.51
CA ASN A 405 8.13 17.28 22.22
C ASN A 405 8.17 16.49 23.53
N GLU A 406 7.08 16.48 24.30
CA GLU A 406 6.99 15.71 25.55
C GLU A 406 6.98 14.19 25.32
N PHE A 407 6.54 13.75 24.14
CA PHE A 407 6.44 12.33 23.77
C PHE A 407 7.48 11.88 22.73
N ALA A 408 8.45 12.71 22.37
CA ALA A 408 9.51 12.39 21.40
C ALA A 408 10.56 11.38 21.89
N GLY A 409 10.57 11.05 23.19
CA GLY A 409 11.54 10.13 23.80
C GLY A 409 10.93 8.83 24.32
N HIS A 410 11.71 7.74 24.31
CA HIS A 410 11.28 6.40 24.75
C HIS A 410 10.98 6.27 26.26
N SER A 411 11.36 7.25 27.09
CA SER A 411 11.14 7.22 28.54
C SER A 411 10.21 8.35 28.98
N PRO A 412 8.94 8.06 29.33
CA PRO A 412 8.03 9.09 29.82
C PRO A 412 8.50 9.58 31.20
N GLY A 413 9.01 10.80 31.25
CA GLY A 413 9.30 11.51 32.50
C GLY A 413 8.03 11.74 33.34
N MET A 414 8.18 12.28 34.55
CA MET A 414 7.03 12.56 35.44
C MET A 414 5.98 13.46 34.77
N LYS A 415 6.42 14.42 33.95
CA LYS A 415 5.55 15.33 33.19
C LYS A 415 4.66 14.59 32.17
N ALA A 416 5.24 13.70 31.37
CA ALA A 416 4.50 12.87 30.42
C ALA A 416 3.44 11.98 31.11
N LYS A 417 3.75 11.43 32.30
CA LYS A 417 2.76 10.66 33.09
C LYS A 417 1.60 11.52 33.57
N GLN A 418 1.85 12.76 33.95
CA GLN A 418 0.79 13.69 34.37
C GLN A 418 -0.10 14.08 33.19
N ILE A 419 0.49 14.41 32.04
CA ILE A 419 -0.26 14.74 30.81
C ILE A 419 -1.21 13.59 30.42
N LYS A 420 -0.72 12.33 30.44
CA LYS A 420 -1.58 11.16 30.17
C LYS A 420 -2.79 11.09 31.10
N LYS A 421 -2.62 11.38 32.40
CA LYS A 421 -3.72 11.38 33.38
C LYS A 421 -4.71 12.51 33.13
N ASP A 422 -4.21 13.71 32.83
CA ASP A 422 -5.05 14.88 32.60
C ASP A 422 -5.93 14.68 31.36
N ILE A 423 -5.34 14.16 30.27
CA ILE A 423 -6.07 13.80 29.04
C ILE A 423 -7.20 12.82 29.33
N LEU A 424 -6.93 11.73 30.06
CA LEU A 424 -7.95 10.74 30.39
C LEU A 424 -9.02 11.29 31.34
N LYS A 425 -8.67 12.22 32.22
CA LYS A 425 -9.62 12.86 33.14
C LYS A 425 -10.61 13.74 32.37
N GLU A 426 -10.08 14.56 31.46
CA GLU A 426 -10.82 15.55 30.67
C GLU A 426 -11.61 14.91 29.53
N HIS A 427 -10.94 14.13 28.67
CA HIS A 427 -11.51 13.60 27.43
C HIS A 427 -11.99 12.15 27.52
N LYS A 428 -11.77 11.46 28.65
CA LYS A 428 -12.08 10.04 28.88
C LYS A 428 -11.26 9.04 28.07
N THR A 429 -10.94 9.35 26.81
CA THR A 429 -10.13 8.49 25.93
C THR A 429 -9.10 9.31 25.16
N TYR A 430 -8.00 8.67 24.77
CA TYR A 430 -7.00 9.29 23.89
C TYR A 430 -7.56 9.59 22.49
N SER A 431 -8.46 8.75 21.99
CA SER A 431 -9.14 8.96 20.71
C SER A 431 -10.00 10.24 20.74
N ALA A 432 -10.75 10.47 21.82
CA ALA A 432 -11.55 11.68 21.97
C ALA A 432 -10.68 12.94 22.06
N HIS A 433 -9.57 12.90 22.81
CA HIS A 433 -8.61 14.00 22.85
C HIS A 433 -7.99 14.27 21.47
N PHE A 434 -7.56 13.23 20.76
CA PHE A 434 -6.99 13.39 19.41
C PHE A 434 -8.00 13.99 18.43
N SER A 435 -9.25 13.54 18.47
CA SER A 435 -10.34 14.08 17.66
C SER A 435 -10.57 15.57 17.96
N ARG A 436 -10.59 15.96 19.24
CA ARG A 436 -10.72 17.35 19.67
C ARG A 436 -9.55 18.22 19.18
N LEU A 437 -8.32 17.71 19.29
CA LEU A 437 -7.13 18.42 18.79
C LEU A 437 -7.17 18.60 17.27
N CYS A 438 -7.63 17.59 16.53
CA CYS A 438 -7.84 17.70 15.08
C CYS A 438 -8.90 18.75 14.74
N GLU A 439 -9.99 18.83 15.51
CA GLU A 439 -11.05 19.83 15.32
C GLU A 439 -10.51 21.25 15.51
N GLU A 440 -9.73 21.47 16.56
CA GLU A 440 -9.11 22.76 16.84
C GLU A 440 -8.06 23.14 15.80
N CYS A 441 -7.28 22.16 15.31
CA CYS A 441 -6.34 22.36 14.21
C CYS A 441 -7.06 22.66 12.88
N ASP A 442 -8.16 21.97 12.56
CA ASP A 442 -8.98 22.23 11.35
C ASP A 442 -9.52 23.67 11.39
N ALA A 443 -10.10 24.07 12.52
CA ALA A 443 -10.59 25.44 12.71
C ALA A 443 -9.46 26.48 12.54
N ALA A 444 -8.29 26.24 13.12
CA ALA A 444 -7.12 27.11 12.97
C ALA A 444 -6.68 27.22 11.50
N VAL A 445 -6.55 26.12 10.78
CA VAL A 445 -6.14 26.11 9.36
C VAL A 445 -7.16 26.82 8.48
N ARG A 446 -8.47 26.63 8.72
CA ARG A 446 -9.53 27.33 7.99
C ARG A 446 -9.49 28.84 8.23
N ALA A 447 -9.25 29.26 9.47
CA ALA A 447 -9.05 30.67 9.80
C ALA A 447 -7.82 31.24 9.08
N LEU A 448 -6.68 30.52 9.11
CA LEU A 448 -5.47 30.92 8.40
C LEU A 448 -5.68 31.05 6.90
N ARG A 449 -6.39 30.10 6.26
CA ARG A 449 -6.73 30.19 4.84
C ARG A 449 -7.50 31.47 4.51
N THR A 450 -8.41 31.89 5.40
CA THR A 450 -9.21 33.09 5.21
C THR A 450 -8.34 34.35 5.35
N ILE A 451 -7.53 34.41 6.42
CA ILE A 451 -6.70 35.57 6.77
C ILE A 451 -5.53 35.74 5.79
N LEU A 452 -4.88 34.64 5.41
CA LEU A 452 -3.70 34.61 4.53
C LEU A 452 -4.07 34.33 3.07
N SER A 453 -5.30 34.64 2.66
CA SER A 453 -5.70 34.59 1.24
C SER A 453 -4.97 35.68 0.43
N GLU A 454 -4.80 35.48 -0.87
CA GLU A 454 -3.96 36.34 -1.73
C GLU A 454 -4.32 37.83 -1.70
N GLU A 455 -5.58 38.18 -1.42
CA GLU A 455 -6.04 39.57 -1.25
C GLU A 455 -5.37 40.30 -0.08
N ASN A 456 -4.96 39.58 0.98
CA ASN A 456 -4.31 40.15 2.17
C ASN A 456 -2.78 40.08 2.12
N LEU A 457 -2.20 39.25 1.24
CA LEU A 457 -0.75 39.09 1.11
C LEU A 457 -0.12 40.15 0.19
N PHE A 458 -0.93 40.81 -0.66
CA PHE A 458 -0.52 41.94 -1.51
C PHE A 458 -1.62 43.01 -1.53
N PRO A 459 -1.62 43.99 -0.60
CA PRO A 459 -2.47 45.16 -0.75
C PRO A 459 -1.97 45.92 -1.98
N TRP A 460 -2.70 45.85 -3.09
CA TRP A 460 -2.46 46.73 -4.22
C TRP A 460 -2.46 48.17 -3.69
N PRO A 461 -1.44 49.01 -3.99
CA PRO A 461 -1.52 50.40 -3.63
C PRO A 461 -2.76 50.97 -4.32
N GLU A 462 -3.65 51.58 -3.54
CA GLU A 462 -4.78 52.34 -4.08
C GLU A 462 -4.26 53.19 -5.23
N ARG A 463 -4.85 53.00 -6.41
CA ARG A 463 -4.62 53.89 -7.55
C ARG A 463 -5.12 55.28 -7.12
N SER A 464 -4.21 56.05 -6.56
CA SER A 464 -4.40 57.47 -6.31
C SER A 464 -4.58 58.14 -7.66
N GLY A 465 -5.80 58.63 -7.88
CA GLY A 465 -6.20 59.73 -8.75
C GLY A 465 -5.53 59.86 -10.12
N ALA A 466 -6.30 59.56 -11.16
CA ALA A 466 -6.31 60.36 -12.39
C ALA A 466 -7.71 60.94 -12.57
#